data_AF-A0A1G6PUM3-F1
#
_entry.id   AF-A0A1G6PUM3-F1
#
_cell.length_a   1.000
_cell.length_b   1.000
_cell.length_c   1.000
_cell.angle_alpha   90.00
_cell.angle_beta   90.00
_cell.angle_gamma   90.00
#
_symmetry.space_group_name_H-M   'P 1'
#
loop_
_entity.id
_entity.type
_entity.pdbx_description
1 polymer ?
#
loop_
_entity_poly.entity_id
_entity_poly.type
_entity_poly.pdbx_seq_one_letter_code
_entity_poly.pdbx_strand_id
1 'polypeptide(L)'
;MSRFILLLVQTRGEATLIILALLLGSAIIGYVTAWLYFKSLYKTDKKRLESQLEALKIQNAKLVAENGDLKKSISDSKSELVQLTKEIHTLNINKAKVENENESLTLKNANAKQKLQDQALLEISQRKHLLDYSSFGTSTKEEQDNLQMISGIGPFIEERLHAVDIYSFKQISKFTPLDIEKINLAIEYFAGRIERDEWVAQAKELVEDEKIREEALERIRTRKTRIYFHRIGIAHKDEANDLTSISGIGGWIEAKLNALDIFTFRQIANFNEEDIDLVTEAIEFFPGRIERDEWIAQAKELVKIEGKKANLLKKIQEQKNKISYDRIGLALEHQANNLTQIKGISSWIEERLNLINIYTFDQISKLTAVDAKSLAEALDISPNRIERDNWIGQAKELANAKV
;
A
#
# COMPACT_ATOMS: atom_id res chain seq x y z
N MET A 1 -21.28 89.94 -107.41
CA MET A 1 -20.98 89.65 -105.99
C MET A 1 -21.75 88.42 -105.49
N SER A 2 -21.80 87.32 -106.25
CA SER A 2 -22.63 86.13 -105.89
C SER A 2 -21.92 84.78 -106.01
N ARG A 3 -20.65 84.74 -106.45
CA ARG A 3 -19.86 83.49 -106.56
C ARG A 3 -18.89 83.22 -105.41
N PHE A 4 -18.58 84.23 -104.59
CA PHE A 4 -17.60 84.09 -103.48
C PHE A 4 -18.21 83.51 -102.19
N ILE A 5 -19.52 83.69 -101.96
CA ILE A 5 -20.20 83.18 -100.76
C ILE A 5 -20.50 81.68 -100.87
N LEU A 6 -20.69 81.15 -102.08
CA LEU A 6 -20.94 79.72 -102.29
C LEU A 6 -19.70 78.84 -102.02
N LEU A 7 -18.50 79.35 -102.32
CA LEU A 7 -17.24 78.61 -102.14
C LEU A 7 -16.78 78.52 -100.68
N LEU A 8 -17.15 79.47 -99.82
CA LEU A 8 -16.78 79.50 -98.39
C LEU A 8 -17.69 78.62 -97.50
N VAL A 9 -18.95 78.43 -97.90
CA VAL A 9 -19.89 77.53 -97.20
C VAL A 9 -19.57 76.07 -97.52
N GLN A 10 -19.06 75.79 -98.72
CA GLN A 10 -18.68 74.45 -99.16
C GLN A 10 -17.46 73.90 -98.39
N THR A 11 -16.48 74.74 -98.05
CA THR A 11 -15.25 74.31 -97.34
C THR A 11 -15.40 74.18 -95.81
N ARG A 12 -16.29 74.94 -95.18
CA ARG A 12 -16.58 74.81 -93.72
C ARG A 12 -17.40 73.57 -93.39
N GLY A 13 -18.38 73.23 -94.22
CA GLY A 13 -19.20 72.01 -94.08
C GLY A 13 -18.33 70.74 -94.23
N GLU A 14 -17.44 70.73 -95.21
CA GLU A 14 -16.46 69.65 -95.40
C GLU A 14 -15.52 69.49 -94.18
N ALA A 15 -14.97 70.59 -93.65
CA ALA A 15 -14.11 70.53 -92.47
C ALA A 15 -14.83 70.01 -91.21
N THR A 16 -16.08 70.43 -90.96
CA THR A 16 -16.87 69.91 -89.82
C THR A 16 -17.22 68.44 -89.97
N LEU A 17 -17.51 67.96 -91.18
CA LEU A 17 -17.76 66.55 -91.46
C LEU A 17 -16.49 65.71 -91.24
N ILE A 18 -15.32 66.22 -91.61
CA ILE A 18 -14.03 65.57 -91.36
C ILE A 18 -13.73 65.48 -89.86
N ILE A 19 -13.92 66.56 -89.10
CA ILE A 19 -13.70 66.57 -87.65
C ILE A 19 -14.67 65.62 -86.93
N LEU A 20 -15.96 65.63 -87.31
CA LEU A 20 -16.94 64.68 -86.80
C LEU A 20 -16.56 63.24 -87.16
N ALA A 21 -16.13 62.97 -88.38
CA ALA A 21 -15.67 61.64 -88.80
C ALA A 21 -14.43 61.18 -88.01
N LEU A 22 -13.49 62.08 -87.71
CA LEU A 22 -12.32 61.78 -86.87
C LEU A 22 -12.70 61.55 -85.41
N LEU A 23 -13.62 62.34 -84.85
CA LEU A 23 -14.14 62.12 -83.49
C LEU A 23 -14.89 60.80 -83.40
N LEU A 24 -15.75 60.49 -84.37
CA LEU A 24 -16.46 59.21 -84.46
C LEU A 24 -15.47 58.05 -84.62
N GLY A 25 -14.47 58.20 -85.49
CA GLY A 25 -13.39 57.22 -85.64
C GLY A 25 -12.63 56.99 -84.34
N SER A 26 -12.26 58.05 -83.63
CA SER A 26 -11.56 57.96 -82.34
C SER A 26 -12.42 57.34 -81.23
N ALA A 27 -13.72 57.67 -81.19
CA ALA A 27 -14.67 57.10 -80.24
C ALA A 27 -14.92 55.60 -80.51
N ILE A 28 -15.02 55.21 -81.79
CA ILE A 28 -15.11 53.81 -82.22
C ILE A 28 -13.82 53.07 -81.83
N ILE A 29 -12.65 53.64 -82.09
CA ILE A 29 -11.37 53.03 -81.71
C ILE A 29 -11.26 52.89 -80.19
N GLY A 30 -11.63 53.91 -79.42
CA GLY A 30 -11.66 53.88 -77.96
C GLY A 30 -12.63 52.82 -77.41
N TYR A 31 -13.82 52.72 -78.00
CA TYR A 31 -14.81 51.70 -77.62
C TYR A 31 -14.33 50.28 -77.96
N VAL A 32 -13.79 50.07 -79.16
CA VAL A 32 -13.28 48.77 -79.60
C VAL A 32 -12.05 48.36 -78.79
N THR A 33 -11.14 49.28 -78.47
CA THR A 33 -9.98 49.00 -77.62
C THR A 33 -10.37 48.70 -76.17
N ALA A 34 -11.29 49.47 -75.58
CA ALA A 34 -11.86 49.17 -74.27
C ALA A 34 -12.58 47.82 -74.25
N TRP A 35 -13.40 47.53 -75.26
CA TRP A 35 -14.08 46.25 -75.41
C TRP A 35 -13.10 45.08 -75.53
N LEU A 36 -12.06 45.20 -76.34
CA LEU A 36 -11.01 44.18 -76.47
C LEU A 36 -10.22 43.98 -75.17
N TYR A 37 -9.89 45.07 -74.47
CA TYR A 37 -9.20 45.04 -73.18
C TYR A 37 -10.05 44.36 -72.10
N PHE A 38 -11.29 44.79 -71.91
CA PHE A 38 -12.23 44.16 -70.98
C PHE A 38 -12.51 42.70 -71.36
N LYS A 39 -12.72 42.39 -72.64
CA LYS A 39 -12.90 41.03 -73.13
C LYS A 39 -11.71 40.13 -72.79
N SER A 40 -10.48 40.65 -72.88
CA SER A 40 -9.25 39.93 -72.51
C SER A 40 -9.17 39.68 -71.01
N LEU A 41 -9.44 40.71 -70.18
CA LEU A 41 -9.48 40.60 -68.73
C LEU A 41 -10.55 39.60 -68.26
N TYR A 42 -11.80 39.75 -68.70
CA TYR A 42 -12.89 38.84 -68.35
C TYR A 42 -12.61 37.40 -68.79
N LYS A 43 -11.99 37.20 -69.96
CA LYS A 43 -11.58 35.87 -70.41
C LYS A 43 -10.51 35.26 -69.50
N THR A 44 -9.58 36.07 -69.02
CA THR A 44 -8.50 35.64 -68.12
C THR A 44 -9.01 35.35 -66.71
N ASP A 45 -9.81 36.25 -66.14
CA ASP A 45 -10.44 36.07 -64.82
C ASP A 45 -11.41 34.90 -64.81
N LYS A 46 -12.22 34.73 -65.87
CA LYS A 46 -13.09 33.57 -66.04
C LYS A 46 -12.28 32.27 -66.03
N LYS A 47 -11.18 32.21 -66.80
CA LYS A 47 -10.31 31.04 -66.85
C LYS A 47 -9.64 30.76 -65.49
N ARG A 48 -9.23 31.81 -64.76
CA ARG A 48 -8.68 31.68 -63.39
C ARG A 48 -9.73 31.14 -62.43
N LEU A 49 -10.94 31.70 -62.44
CA LEU A 49 -12.06 31.26 -61.60
C LEU A 49 -12.48 29.81 -61.92
N GLU A 50 -12.52 29.43 -63.19
CA GLU A 50 -12.76 28.04 -63.62
C GLU A 50 -11.67 27.11 -63.11
N SER A 51 -10.40 27.50 -63.22
CA SER A 51 -9.27 26.72 -62.68
C SER A 51 -9.32 26.60 -61.16
N GLN A 52 -9.69 27.67 -60.44
CA GLN A 52 -9.84 27.64 -58.98
C GLN A 52 -11.02 26.75 -58.59
N LEU A 53 -12.15 26.82 -59.31
CA LEU A 53 -13.31 25.98 -59.08
C LEU A 53 -12.97 24.50 -59.28
N GLU A 54 -12.24 24.15 -60.33
CA GLU A 54 -11.79 22.77 -60.55
C GLU A 54 -10.80 22.31 -59.47
N ALA A 55 -9.86 23.15 -59.03
CA ALA A 55 -8.96 22.83 -57.92
C ALA A 55 -9.73 22.60 -56.60
N LEU A 56 -10.72 23.45 -56.30
CA LEU A 56 -11.60 23.32 -55.14
C LEU A 56 -12.47 22.05 -55.21
N LYS A 57 -12.97 21.68 -56.40
CA LYS A 57 -13.70 20.42 -56.61
C LYS A 57 -12.82 19.21 -56.34
N ILE A 58 -11.58 19.22 -56.83
CA ILE A 58 -10.61 18.14 -56.60
C ILE A 58 -10.29 18.03 -55.11
N GLN A 59 -10.05 19.16 -54.43
CA GLN A 59 -9.80 19.17 -52.99
C GLN A 59 -10.99 18.64 -52.19
N ASN A 60 -12.22 19.05 -52.52
CA ASN A 60 -13.43 18.53 -51.89
C ASN A 60 -13.59 17.03 -52.14
N ALA A 61 -13.34 16.55 -53.36
CA ALA A 61 -13.38 15.12 -53.66
C ALA A 61 -12.37 14.33 -52.80
N LYS A 62 -11.15 14.87 -52.61
CA LYS A 62 -10.14 14.27 -51.73
C LYS A 62 -10.59 14.25 -50.26
N LEU A 63 -11.12 15.36 -49.75
CA LEU A 63 -11.64 15.43 -48.37
C LEU A 63 -12.84 14.49 -48.15
N VAL A 64 -13.69 14.31 -49.16
CA VAL A 64 -14.81 13.36 -49.08
C VAL A 64 -14.31 11.93 -49.01
N ALA A 65 -13.29 11.57 -49.80
CA ALA A 65 -12.66 10.26 -49.74
C ALA A 65 -12.01 10.00 -48.37
N GLU A 66 -11.21 10.95 -47.88
CA GLU A 66 -10.54 10.87 -46.57
C GLU A 66 -11.55 10.76 -45.42
N ASN A 67 -12.66 11.51 -45.46
CA ASN A 67 -13.76 11.37 -44.50
C ASN A 67 -14.44 10.00 -44.57
N GLY A 68 -14.52 9.39 -45.76
CA GLY A 68 -15.03 8.03 -45.94
C GLY A 68 -14.13 6.99 -45.28
N ASP A 69 -12.82 7.09 -45.52
CA ASP A 69 -11.82 6.20 -44.93
C ASP A 69 -11.75 6.34 -43.40
N LEU A 70 -11.77 7.57 -42.89
CA LEU A 70 -11.83 7.85 -41.46
C LEU A 70 -13.09 7.28 -40.80
N LYS A 71 -14.26 7.41 -41.44
CA LYS A 71 -15.50 6.80 -40.94
C LYS A 71 -15.42 5.29 -40.87
N LYS A 72 -14.81 4.66 -41.88
CA LYS A 72 -14.60 3.21 -41.90
C LYS A 72 -13.67 2.78 -40.77
N SER A 73 -12.53 3.45 -40.60
CA SER A 73 -11.59 3.17 -39.51
C SER A 73 -12.24 3.35 -38.13
N ILE A 74 -13.05 4.40 -37.92
CA ILE A 74 -13.81 4.59 -36.68
C ILE A 74 -14.79 3.43 -36.44
N SER A 75 -15.47 2.96 -37.49
CA SER A 75 -16.39 1.81 -37.40
C SER A 75 -15.65 0.53 -37.00
N ASP A 76 -14.50 0.27 -37.63
CA ASP A 76 -13.67 -0.91 -37.37
C ASP A 76 -13.14 -0.88 -35.92
N SER A 77 -12.55 0.23 -35.47
CA SER A 77 -12.10 0.39 -34.08
C SER A 77 -13.25 0.28 -33.07
N LYS A 78 -14.45 0.77 -33.40
CA LYS A 78 -15.62 0.61 -32.53
C LYS A 78 -16.03 -0.85 -32.38
N SER A 79 -15.91 -1.64 -33.45
CA SER A 79 -16.18 -3.09 -33.41
C SER A 79 -15.16 -3.82 -32.52
N GLU A 80 -13.89 -3.44 -32.60
CA GLU A 80 -12.81 -3.98 -31.79
C GLU A 80 -12.98 -3.65 -30.31
N LEU A 81 -13.37 -2.40 -29.98
CA LEU A 81 -13.70 -1.99 -28.61
C LEU A 81 -14.84 -2.82 -28.01
N VAL A 82 -15.86 -3.16 -28.82
CA VAL A 82 -16.97 -4.02 -28.37
C VAL A 82 -16.48 -5.44 -28.08
N GLN A 83 -15.57 -5.98 -28.89
CA GLN A 83 -14.97 -7.30 -28.65
C GLN A 83 -14.11 -7.32 -27.38
N LEU A 84 -13.20 -6.35 -27.25
CA LEU A 84 -12.37 -6.18 -26.05
C LEU A 84 -13.20 -6.00 -24.78
N THR A 85 -14.31 -5.26 -24.85
CA THR A 85 -15.23 -5.10 -23.71
C THR A 85 -15.85 -6.43 -23.29
N LYS A 86 -16.24 -7.28 -24.25
CA LYS A 86 -16.76 -8.63 -23.95
C LYS A 86 -15.68 -9.50 -23.32
N GLU A 87 -14.46 -9.45 -23.83
CA GLU A 87 -13.33 -10.22 -23.30
C GLU A 87 -12.92 -9.77 -21.89
N ILE A 88 -12.90 -8.47 -21.62
CA ILE A 88 -12.70 -7.94 -20.26
C ILE A 88 -13.81 -8.43 -19.32
N HIS A 89 -15.06 -8.46 -19.78
CA HIS A 89 -16.17 -8.95 -18.97
C HIS A 89 -16.03 -10.44 -18.63
N THR A 90 -15.69 -11.29 -19.62
CA THR A 90 -15.46 -12.72 -19.37
C THR A 90 -14.26 -12.97 -18.47
N LEU A 91 -13.17 -12.23 -18.67
CA LEU A 91 -11.99 -12.30 -17.81
C LEU A 91 -12.31 -11.89 -16.36
N ASN A 92 -13.11 -10.84 -16.17
CA ASN A 92 -13.54 -10.41 -14.83
C ASN A 92 -14.41 -11.46 -14.13
N ILE A 93 -15.32 -12.12 -14.86
CA ILE A 93 -16.11 -13.23 -14.31
C ILE A 93 -15.20 -14.39 -13.90
N ASN A 94 -14.26 -14.78 -14.76
CA ASN A 94 -13.33 -15.87 -14.47
C ASN A 94 -12.43 -15.54 -13.29
N LYS A 95 -11.94 -14.30 -13.22
CA LYS A 95 -11.15 -13.80 -12.09
C LYS A 95 -11.94 -13.87 -10.79
N ALA A 96 -13.20 -13.41 -10.77
CA ALA A 96 -14.05 -13.48 -9.59
C ALA A 96 -14.29 -14.93 -9.14
N LYS A 97 -14.45 -15.87 -10.08
CA LYS A 97 -14.54 -17.31 -9.76
C LYS A 97 -13.27 -17.83 -9.10
N VAL A 98 -12.10 -17.52 -9.68
CA VAL A 98 -10.80 -17.93 -9.13
C VAL A 98 -10.54 -17.31 -7.76
N GLU A 99 -10.91 -16.04 -7.56
CA GLU A 99 -10.78 -15.36 -6.26
C GLU A 99 -11.67 -16.01 -5.20
N ASN A 100 -12.92 -16.36 -5.53
CA ASN A 100 -13.81 -17.09 -4.62
C ASN A 100 -13.30 -18.50 -4.30
N GLU A 101 -12.78 -19.23 -5.30
CA GLU A 101 -12.16 -20.54 -5.09
C GLU A 101 -10.93 -20.44 -4.18
N ASN A 102 -10.07 -19.45 -4.41
CA ASN A 102 -8.90 -19.18 -3.57
C ASN A 102 -9.31 -18.82 -2.14
N GLU A 103 -10.31 -17.96 -1.94
CA GLU A 103 -10.83 -17.67 -0.59
C GLU A 103 -11.32 -18.94 0.10
N SER A 104 -12.16 -19.74 -0.57
CA SER A 104 -12.62 -21.03 -0.06
C SER A 104 -11.45 -21.97 0.31
N LEU A 105 -10.42 -22.03 -0.53
CA LEU A 105 -9.21 -22.82 -0.25
C LEU A 105 -8.43 -22.27 0.95
N THR A 106 -8.31 -20.95 1.09
CA THR A 106 -7.63 -20.33 2.25
C THR A 106 -8.35 -20.65 3.55
N LEU A 107 -9.68 -20.59 3.56
CA LEU A 107 -10.52 -20.99 4.69
C LEU A 107 -10.38 -22.48 5.01
N LYS A 108 -10.43 -23.34 3.99
CA LYS A 108 -10.23 -24.80 4.17
C LYS A 108 -8.83 -25.10 4.72
N ASN A 109 -7.80 -24.44 4.24
CA ASN A 109 -6.43 -24.62 4.71
C ASN A 109 -6.25 -24.12 6.16
N ALA A 110 -6.85 -22.96 6.50
CA ALA A 110 -6.85 -22.45 7.87
C ALA A 110 -7.56 -23.42 8.83
N ASN A 111 -8.74 -23.90 8.46
CA ASN A 111 -9.50 -24.88 9.26
C ASN A 111 -8.76 -26.22 9.38
N ALA A 112 -8.13 -26.70 8.30
CA ALA A 112 -7.32 -27.91 8.33
C ALA A 112 -6.08 -27.75 9.22
N LYS A 113 -5.42 -26.60 9.16
CA LYS A 113 -4.27 -26.27 10.01
C LYS A 113 -4.68 -26.22 11.49
N GLN A 114 -5.80 -25.57 11.81
CA GLN A 114 -6.33 -25.51 13.16
C GLN A 114 -6.71 -26.92 13.65
N LYS A 115 -7.43 -27.69 12.85
CA LYS A 115 -7.77 -29.08 13.18
C LYS A 115 -6.53 -29.95 13.42
N LEU A 116 -5.48 -29.77 12.64
CA LEU A 116 -4.20 -30.47 12.82
C LEU A 116 -3.52 -30.03 14.13
N GLN A 117 -3.56 -28.75 14.47
CA GLN A 117 -3.06 -28.23 15.74
C GLN A 117 -3.84 -28.82 16.92
N ASP A 118 -5.17 -28.81 16.87
CA ASP A 118 -6.04 -29.41 17.89
C ASP A 118 -5.77 -30.91 18.06
N GLN A 119 -5.57 -31.63 16.94
CA GLN A 119 -5.18 -33.05 16.97
C GLN A 119 -3.81 -33.26 17.62
N ALA A 120 -2.81 -32.44 17.28
CA ALA A 120 -1.49 -32.53 17.90
C ALA A 120 -1.54 -32.25 19.41
N LEU A 121 -2.31 -31.24 19.85
CA LEU A 121 -2.52 -30.98 21.27
C LEU A 121 -3.23 -32.14 21.98
N LEU A 122 -4.21 -32.77 21.31
CA LEU A 122 -4.89 -33.94 21.85
C LEU A 122 -3.92 -35.12 22.01
N GLU A 123 -3.07 -35.40 21.02
CA GLU A 123 -2.05 -36.44 21.09
C GLU A 123 -1.03 -36.18 22.20
N ILE A 124 -0.60 -34.94 22.37
CA ILE A 124 0.28 -34.51 23.46
C ILE A 124 -0.42 -34.71 24.81
N SER A 125 -1.70 -34.33 24.93
CA SER A 125 -2.46 -34.51 26.17
C SER A 125 -2.63 -35.97 26.59
N GLN A 126 -2.59 -36.90 25.64
CA GLN A 126 -2.62 -38.34 25.94
C GLN A 126 -1.30 -38.83 26.57
N ARG A 127 -0.21 -38.08 26.43
CA ARG A 127 1.13 -38.42 26.97
C ARG A 127 1.34 -37.95 28.40
N LYS A 128 0.32 -37.38 29.05
CA LYS A 128 0.33 -37.03 30.49
C LYS A 128 0.79 -38.20 31.37
N HIS A 129 0.50 -39.43 30.97
CA HIS A 129 0.90 -40.65 31.70
C HIS A 129 2.42 -40.87 31.78
N LEU A 130 3.20 -40.21 30.93
CA LEU A 130 4.66 -40.26 30.97
C LEU A 130 5.25 -39.41 32.10
N LEU A 131 4.47 -38.45 32.63
CA LEU A 131 4.92 -37.45 33.57
C LEU A 131 4.70 -37.87 35.02
N ASP A 132 5.62 -37.46 35.89
CA ASP A 132 5.53 -37.70 37.33
C ASP A 132 5.19 -36.42 38.09
N TYR A 133 3.89 -36.12 38.17
CA TYR A 133 3.41 -34.93 38.90
C TYR A 133 3.70 -34.99 40.41
N SER A 134 4.10 -36.13 40.97
CA SER A 134 4.52 -36.19 42.37
C SER A 134 5.89 -35.52 42.58
N SER A 135 6.73 -35.47 41.54
CA SER A 135 8.04 -34.82 41.55
C SER A 135 7.92 -33.29 41.55
N PHE A 136 7.18 -32.74 40.61
CA PHE A 136 7.11 -31.28 40.38
C PHE A 136 5.78 -30.63 40.79
N GLY A 137 4.78 -31.41 41.18
CA GLY A 137 3.48 -30.95 41.66
C GLY A 137 2.44 -30.74 40.54
N THR A 138 1.22 -30.42 40.98
CA THR A 138 0.06 -30.15 40.12
C THR A 138 -0.37 -28.69 40.25
N SER A 139 -0.96 -28.15 39.18
CA SER A 139 -1.58 -26.82 39.14
C SER A 139 -2.87 -26.89 38.36
N THR A 140 -3.80 -25.99 38.66
CA THR A 140 -5.04 -25.83 37.89
C THR A 140 -4.90 -24.74 36.82
N LYS A 141 -5.84 -24.68 35.88
CA LYS A 141 -5.85 -23.66 34.83
C LYS A 141 -6.16 -22.27 35.40
N GLU A 142 -6.89 -22.21 36.50
CA GLU A 142 -7.22 -21.00 37.23
C GLU A 142 -5.98 -20.38 37.92
N GLU A 143 -5.00 -21.23 38.24
CA GLU A 143 -3.72 -20.87 38.83
C GLU A 143 -2.60 -20.77 37.77
N GLN A 144 -2.95 -20.68 36.48
CA GLN A 144 -1.95 -20.62 35.43
C GLN A 144 -1.13 -19.33 35.51
N ASP A 145 0.18 -19.49 35.45
CA ASP A 145 1.12 -18.40 35.28
C ASP A 145 1.29 -18.09 33.79
N ASN A 146 1.79 -16.90 33.46
CA ASN A 146 2.21 -16.59 32.09
C ASN A 146 3.58 -17.22 31.83
N LEU A 147 3.61 -18.46 31.33
CA LEU A 147 4.85 -19.21 31.15
C LEU A 147 5.81 -18.54 30.15
N GLN A 148 5.30 -17.64 29.30
CA GLN A 148 6.09 -16.84 28.36
C GLN A 148 7.04 -15.84 29.04
N MET A 149 6.92 -15.63 30.35
CA MET A 149 7.91 -14.91 31.13
C MET A 149 9.28 -15.61 31.13
N ILE A 150 9.32 -16.92 30.89
CA ILE A 150 10.55 -17.72 30.79
C ILE A 150 11.06 -17.71 29.35
N SER A 151 12.31 -17.29 29.16
CA SER A 151 12.97 -17.34 27.85
C SER A 151 12.94 -18.76 27.28
N GLY A 152 12.47 -18.88 26.03
CA GLY A 152 12.39 -20.15 25.31
C GLY A 152 11.00 -20.79 25.34
N ILE A 153 10.10 -20.31 26.20
CA ILE A 153 8.69 -20.68 26.20
C ILE A 153 7.91 -19.62 25.41
N GLY A 154 7.65 -19.88 24.13
CA GLY A 154 6.71 -19.08 23.34
C GLY A 154 5.27 -19.63 23.43
N PRO A 155 4.28 -18.96 22.81
CA PRO A 155 2.88 -19.40 22.82
C PRO A 155 2.69 -20.86 22.40
N PHE A 156 3.43 -21.30 21.39
CA PHE A 156 3.41 -22.67 20.86
C PHE A 156 3.89 -23.72 21.88
N ILE A 157 4.80 -23.37 22.77
CA ILE A 157 5.35 -24.28 23.79
C ILE A 157 4.48 -24.25 25.04
N GLU A 158 4.03 -23.07 25.45
CA GLU A 158 3.06 -22.90 26.53
C GLU A 158 1.78 -23.70 26.27
N GLU A 159 1.21 -23.65 25.06
CA GLU A 159 0.04 -24.47 24.67
C GLU A 159 0.26 -25.97 24.89
N ARG A 160 1.48 -26.48 24.64
CA ARG A 160 1.80 -27.89 24.83
C ARG A 160 2.03 -28.26 26.28
N LEU A 161 2.68 -27.38 27.05
CA LEU A 161 2.84 -27.55 28.49
C LEU A 161 1.47 -27.59 29.16
N HIS A 162 0.56 -26.69 28.79
CA HIS A 162 -0.83 -26.70 29.22
C HIS A 162 -1.54 -28.00 28.81
N ALA A 163 -1.31 -28.50 27.59
CA ALA A 163 -1.89 -29.77 27.15
C ALA A 163 -1.46 -30.96 28.03
N VAL A 164 -0.33 -30.88 28.75
CA VAL A 164 0.13 -31.88 29.74
C VAL A 164 0.04 -31.40 31.19
N ASP A 165 -0.87 -30.48 31.49
CA ASP A 165 -1.16 -29.96 32.83
C ASP A 165 0.01 -29.31 33.59
N ILE A 166 0.93 -28.70 32.85
CA ILE A 166 1.98 -27.84 33.39
C ILE A 166 1.56 -26.39 33.15
N TYR A 167 1.09 -25.71 34.20
CA TYR A 167 0.50 -24.36 34.12
C TYR A 167 1.25 -23.30 34.92
N SER A 168 2.13 -23.67 35.85
CA SER A 168 2.74 -22.70 36.79
C SER A 168 4.27 -22.70 36.77
N PHE A 169 4.85 -21.54 37.09
CA PHE A 169 6.28 -21.41 37.38
C PHE A 169 6.69 -22.34 38.52
N LYS A 170 5.81 -22.57 39.49
CA LYS A 170 6.07 -23.46 40.63
C LYS A 170 6.35 -24.89 40.19
N GLN A 171 5.63 -25.39 39.18
CA GLN A 171 5.92 -26.71 38.62
C GLN A 171 7.28 -26.71 37.92
N ILE A 172 7.53 -25.76 37.02
CA ILE A 172 8.79 -25.70 36.25
C ILE A 172 10.01 -25.55 37.16
N SER A 173 9.89 -24.77 38.24
CA SER A 173 10.96 -24.54 39.22
C SER A 173 11.45 -25.83 39.92
N LYS A 174 10.66 -26.90 39.88
CA LYS A 174 10.91 -28.18 40.55
C LYS A 174 11.34 -29.31 39.62
N PHE A 175 11.40 -29.06 38.30
CA PHE A 175 11.79 -30.13 37.37
C PHE A 175 13.17 -30.69 37.71
N THR A 176 13.22 -32.01 37.86
CA THR A 176 14.47 -32.76 37.93
C THR A 176 14.96 -33.09 36.52
N PRO A 177 16.25 -33.46 36.33
CA PRO A 177 16.73 -33.90 35.02
C PRO A 177 15.88 -35.02 34.39
N LEU A 178 15.38 -35.94 35.21
CA LEU A 178 14.49 -37.02 34.76
C LEU A 178 13.11 -36.49 34.32
N ASP A 179 12.57 -35.49 35.02
CA ASP A 179 11.31 -34.85 34.62
C ASP A 179 11.49 -34.12 33.27
N ILE A 180 12.61 -33.42 33.10
CA ILE A 180 12.93 -32.69 31.87
C ILE A 180 12.98 -33.64 30.67
N GLU A 181 13.63 -34.80 30.79
CA GLU A 181 13.65 -35.82 29.73
C GLU A 181 12.24 -36.29 29.36
N LYS A 182 11.42 -36.61 30.36
CA LYS A 182 10.03 -37.06 30.16
C LYS A 182 9.15 -35.98 29.55
N ILE A 183 9.31 -34.74 29.98
CA ILE A 183 8.58 -33.59 29.45
C ILE A 183 8.96 -33.35 28.01
N ASN A 184 10.26 -33.33 27.68
CA ASN A 184 10.74 -33.19 26.30
C ASN A 184 10.08 -34.21 25.35
N LEU A 185 9.94 -35.47 25.79
CA LEU A 185 9.25 -36.51 25.04
C LEU A 185 7.73 -36.27 24.96
N ALA A 186 7.11 -35.85 26.06
CA ALA A 186 5.66 -35.64 26.14
C ALA A 186 5.19 -34.47 25.25
N ILE A 187 5.93 -33.35 25.22
CA ILE A 187 5.58 -32.16 24.43
C ILE A 187 6.20 -32.15 23.02
N GLU A 188 6.88 -33.21 22.60
CA GLU A 188 7.55 -33.29 21.29
C GLU A 188 8.47 -32.10 20.99
N TYR A 189 9.20 -31.66 22.01
CA TYR A 189 10.09 -30.51 21.89
C TYR A 189 11.53 -30.94 21.62
N PHE A 190 12.33 -30.02 21.08
CA PHE A 190 13.75 -30.27 20.82
C PHE A 190 14.47 -30.51 22.16
N ALA A 191 14.94 -31.74 22.34
CA ALA A 191 15.65 -32.16 23.55
C ALA A 191 16.81 -31.19 23.88
N GLY A 192 16.98 -30.90 25.16
CA GLY A 192 18.05 -30.05 25.68
C GLY A 192 17.74 -28.55 25.74
N ARG A 193 16.60 -28.09 25.20
CA ARG A 193 16.22 -26.66 25.23
C ARG A 193 15.80 -26.18 26.62
N ILE A 194 15.15 -27.03 27.41
CA ILE A 194 14.70 -26.68 28.78
C ILE A 194 15.91 -26.34 29.66
N GLU A 195 16.98 -27.13 29.53
CA GLU A 195 18.26 -26.95 30.20
C GLU A 195 19.04 -25.77 29.60
N ARG A 196 19.25 -25.77 28.28
CA ARG A 196 20.01 -24.73 27.57
C ARG A 196 19.43 -23.33 27.79
N ASP A 197 18.11 -23.23 27.80
CA ASP A 197 17.41 -21.96 27.98
C ASP A 197 17.16 -21.64 29.47
N GLU A 198 17.58 -22.51 30.39
CA GLU A 198 17.55 -22.31 31.85
C GLU A 198 16.14 -22.08 32.40
N TRP A 199 15.17 -22.89 31.95
CA TRP A 199 13.76 -22.72 32.34
C TRP A 199 13.57 -22.87 33.85
N VAL A 200 14.20 -23.87 34.46
CA VAL A 200 14.06 -24.18 35.89
C VAL A 200 14.59 -23.03 36.74
N ALA A 201 15.72 -22.43 36.37
CA ALA A 201 16.31 -21.32 37.11
C ALA A 201 15.47 -20.04 36.99
N GLN A 202 15.01 -19.69 35.79
CA GLN A 202 14.12 -18.54 35.59
C GLN A 202 12.79 -18.73 36.32
N ALA A 203 12.22 -19.95 36.29
CA ALA A 203 11.00 -20.26 37.01
C ALA A 203 11.16 -20.09 38.53
N LYS A 204 12.33 -20.44 39.09
CA LYS A 204 12.60 -20.21 40.52
C LYS A 204 12.55 -18.73 40.88
N GLU A 205 13.12 -17.85 40.06
CA GLU A 205 13.03 -16.40 40.26
C GLU A 205 11.58 -15.90 40.16
N LEU A 206 10.79 -16.49 39.26
CA LEU A 206 9.40 -16.09 39.01
C LEU A 206 8.40 -16.58 40.08
N VAL A 207 8.74 -17.66 40.79
CA VAL A 207 7.95 -18.19 41.92
C VAL A 207 8.06 -17.29 43.17
N GLU A 208 9.12 -16.50 43.27
CA GLU A 208 9.30 -15.60 44.39
C GLU A 208 8.17 -14.56 44.47
N ASP A 209 7.92 -14.10 45.70
CA ASP A 209 6.91 -13.07 45.97
C ASP A 209 7.15 -11.84 45.08
N GLU A 210 6.07 -11.19 44.64
CA GLU A 210 6.13 -9.95 43.86
C GLU A 210 7.07 -8.92 44.51
N LYS A 211 7.06 -8.85 45.85
CA LYS A 211 7.98 -7.98 46.58
C LYS A 211 9.45 -8.31 46.33
N ILE A 212 9.81 -9.60 46.34
CA ILE A 212 11.19 -10.06 46.10
C ILE A 212 11.60 -9.80 44.65
N ARG A 213 10.67 -10.00 43.70
CA ARG A 213 10.90 -9.69 42.28
C ARG A 213 11.12 -8.19 42.06
N GLU A 214 10.32 -7.34 42.68
CA GLU A 214 10.51 -5.89 42.61
C GLU A 214 11.81 -5.46 43.28
N GLU A 215 12.19 -6.06 44.42
CA GLU A 215 13.51 -5.84 45.03
C GLU A 215 14.65 -6.24 44.08
N ALA A 216 14.50 -7.31 43.31
CA ALA A 216 15.47 -7.70 42.28
C ALA A 216 15.55 -6.66 41.15
N LEU A 217 14.41 -6.19 40.65
CA LEU A 217 14.38 -5.13 39.64
C LEU A 217 15.00 -3.83 40.17
N GLU A 218 14.77 -3.46 41.43
CA GLU A 218 15.37 -2.27 42.03
C GLU A 218 16.89 -2.40 42.14
N ARG A 219 17.41 -3.56 42.54
CA ARG A 219 18.87 -3.81 42.50
C ARG A 219 19.41 -3.64 41.08
N ILE A 220 18.71 -4.15 40.07
CA ILE A 220 19.10 -4.01 38.67
C ILE A 220 19.08 -2.53 38.25
N ARG A 221 18.04 -1.76 38.61
CA ARG A 221 17.97 -0.31 38.37
C ARG A 221 19.19 0.42 38.92
N THR A 222 19.68 0.06 40.11
CA THR A 222 20.89 0.68 40.67
C THR A 222 22.15 0.42 39.85
N ARG A 223 22.21 -0.69 39.10
CA ARG A 223 23.34 -1.06 38.24
C ARG A 223 23.32 -0.36 36.89
N LYS A 224 22.25 0.38 36.56
CA LYS A 224 22.16 1.22 35.35
C LYS A 224 23.38 2.11 35.15
N THR A 225 24.01 2.61 36.22
CA THR A 225 25.19 3.49 36.13
C THR A 225 26.42 2.80 35.51
N ARG A 226 26.42 1.48 35.39
CA ARG A 226 27.47 0.70 34.73
C ARG A 226 27.31 0.63 33.21
N ILE A 227 26.15 1.02 32.67
CA ILE A 227 25.82 0.87 31.26
C ILE A 227 26.21 2.13 30.46
N TYR A 228 26.87 1.95 29.33
CA TYR A 228 27.35 3.03 28.46
C TYR A 228 26.29 3.53 27.47
N PHE A 229 25.29 4.28 27.96
CA PHE A 229 24.21 4.84 27.11
C PHE A 229 24.69 5.78 26.00
N HIS A 230 25.85 6.40 26.13
CA HIS A 230 26.43 7.19 25.04
C HIS A 230 26.78 6.35 23.81
N ARG A 231 26.98 5.03 23.98
CA ARG A 231 27.31 4.07 22.93
C ARG A 231 26.06 3.36 22.42
N ILE A 232 25.29 2.77 23.32
CA ILE A 232 24.11 1.97 22.94
C ILE A 232 22.93 2.86 22.52
N GLY A 233 22.88 4.10 23.02
CA GLY A 233 21.79 5.05 22.80
C GLY A 233 20.88 5.19 24.00
N ILE A 234 20.19 6.32 24.08
CA ILE A 234 19.16 6.61 25.09
C ILE A 234 17.80 6.45 24.42
N ALA A 235 16.91 5.75 25.09
CA ALA A 235 15.51 5.62 24.71
C ALA A 235 14.63 5.80 25.94
N HIS A 236 13.38 6.20 25.73
CA HIS A 236 12.38 6.32 26.77
C HIS A 236 11.36 5.17 26.70
N LYS A 237 10.61 4.98 27.79
CA LYS A 237 9.66 3.86 27.92
C LYS A 237 8.53 3.90 26.88
N ASP A 238 8.14 5.08 26.41
CA ASP A 238 7.17 5.28 25.33
C ASP A 238 7.70 4.90 23.94
N GLU A 239 9.02 4.75 23.80
CA GLU A 239 9.68 4.26 22.60
C GLU A 239 9.98 2.75 22.67
N ALA A 240 9.51 2.06 23.72
CA ALA A 240 9.86 0.66 23.95
C ALA A 240 9.38 -0.25 22.82
N ASN A 241 10.30 -1.08 22.33
CA ASN A 241 9.99 -2.20 21.47
C ASN A 241 9.59 -3.41 22.32
N ASP A 242 8.89 -4.37 21.71
CA ASP A 242 8.67 -5.70 22.30
C ASP A 242 9.96 -6.52 22.14
N LEU A 243 10.81 -6.49 23.16
CA LEU A 243 12.10 -7.17 23.18
C LEU A 243 11.95 -8.69 23.16
N THR A 244 10.78 -9.22 23.53
CA THR A 244 10.49 -10.67 23.44
C THR A 244 10.46 -11.19 22.00
N SER A 245 10.42 -10.28 21.01
CA SER A 245 10.62 -10.62 19.59
C SER A 245 12.03 -11.14 19.27
N ILE A 246 13.01 -10.93 20.16
CA ILE A 246 14.35 -11.49 20.04
C ILE A 246 14.38 -12.85 20.76
N SER A 247 14.72 -13.91 20.03
CA SER A 247 14.88 -15.24 20.62
C SER A 247 15.91 -15.20 21.75
N GLY A 248 15.56 -15.76 22.91
CA GLY A 248 16.39 -15.75 24.10
C GLY A 248 16.04 -14.64 25.11
N ILE A 249 15.13 -13.73 24.75
CA ILE A 249 14.53 -12.74 25.66
C ILE A 249 13.11 -13.21 25.99
N GLY A 250 12.91 -13.72 27.20
CA GLY A 250 11.57 -13.93 27.77
C GLY A 250 11.06 -12.67 28.47
N GLY A 251 9.78 -12.65 28.83
CA GLY A 251 9.17 -11.48 29.49
C GLY A 251 9.90 -11.05 30.77
N TRP A 252 10.49 -11.99 31.53
CA TRP A 252 11.29 -11.65 32.70
C TRP A 252 12.61 -10.96 32.35
N ILE A 253 13.30 -11.43 31.31
CA ILE A 253 14.54 -10.82 30.84
C ILE A 253 14.28 -9.43 30.26
N GLU A 254 13.19 -9.26 29.51
CA GLU A 254 12.73 -7.95 29.07
C GLU A 254 12.46 -7.02 30.26
N ALA A 255 11.78 -7.48 31.32
CA ALA A 255 11.55 -6.68 32.51
C ALA A 255 12.86 -6.20 33.17
N LYS A 256 13.87 -7.07 33.23
CA LYS A 256 15.21 -6.72 33.73
C LYS A 256 15.95 -5.72 32.83
N LEU A 257 15.86 -5.87 31.50
CA LEU A 257 16.45 -4.92 30.54
C LEU A 257 15.77 -3.55 30.63
N ASN A 258 14.45 -3.53 30.74
CA ASN A 258 13.66 -2.32 30.93
C ASN A 258 14.00 -1.64 32.27
N ALA A 259 14.32 -2.40 33.32
CA ALA A 259 14.82 -1.84 34.57
C ALA A 259 16.20 -1.16 34.43
N LEU A 260 16.99 -1.50 33.40
CA LEU A 260 18.21 -0.78 33.04
C LEU A 260 17.97 0.40 32.09
N ASP A 261 16.73 0.72 31.70
CA ASP A 261 16.41 1.65 30.60
C ASP A 261 16.93 1.22 29.22
N ILE A 262 16.96 -0.10 28.99
CA ILE A 262 17.20 -0.69 27.68
C ILE A 262 15.83 -1.15 27.14
N PHE A 263 15.25 -0.34 26.27
CA PHE A 263 13.86 -0.48 25.81
C PHE A 263 13.74 -0.87 24.34
N THR A 264 14.78 -0.66 23.53
CA THR A 264 14.66 -0.71 22.06
C THR A 264 15.59 -1.74 21.42
N PHE A 265 15.18 -2.27 20.27
CA PHE A 265 16.03 -3.07 19.40
C PHE A 265 17.29 -2.29 19.00
N ARG A 266 17.20 -0.97 18.84
CA ARG A 266 18.34 -0.11 18.51
C ARG A 266 19.44 -0.18 19.57
N GLN A 267 19.06 -0.13 20.86
CA GLN A 267 20.04 -0.21 21.94
C GLN A 267 20.78 -1.56 21.93
N ILE A 268 20.04 -2.67 21.83
CA ILE A 268 20.63 -4.02 21.77
C ILE A 268 21.48 -4.21 20.51
N ALA A 269 21.04 -3.68 19.36
CA ALA A 269 21.79 -3.75 18.10
C ALA A 269 23.16 -3.04 18.16
N ASN A 270 23.33 -2.12 19.10
CA ASN A 270 24.55 -1.33 19.28
C ASN A 270 25.51 -1.92 20.33
N PHE A 271 25.16 -3.04 20.98
CA PHE A 271 26.06 -3.67 21.95
C PHE A 271 27.37 -4.11 21.28
N ASN A 272 28.49 -3.83 21.95
CA ASN A 272 29.77 -4.48 21.71
C ASN A 272 30.04 -5.55 22.79
N GLU A 273 31.19 -6.22 22.73
CA GLU A 273 31.58 -7.25 23.71
C GLU A 273 31.55 -6.74 25.16
N GLU A 274 32.00 -5.50 25.41
CA GLU A 274 31.96 -4.89 26.74
C GLU A 274 30.51 -4.61 27.21
N ASP A 275 29.62 -4.14 26.33
CA ASP A 275 28.20 -3.96 26.65
C ASP A 275 27.55 -5.29 26.99
N ILE A 276 27.88 -6.36 26.27
CA ILE A 276 27.36 -7.70 26.51
C ILE A 276 27.72 -8.16 27.92
N ASP A 277 28.99 -8.04 28.31
CA ASP A 277 29.46 -8.43 29.64
C ASP A 277 28.77 -7.59 30.74
N LEU A 278 28.73 -6.27 30.56
CA LEU A 278 28.13 -5.34 31.52
C LEU A 278 26.62 -5.56 31.68
N VAL A 279 25.89 -5.76 30.59
CA VAL A 279 24.45 -6.01 30.63
C VAL A 279 24.18 -7.39 31.22
N THR A 280 24.95 -8.41 30.85
CA THR A 280 24.84 -9.77 31.42
C THR A 280 25.00 -9.74 32.94
N GLU A 281 26.05 -9.09 33.44
CA GLU A 281 26.25 -8.94 34.89
C GLU A 281 25.13 -8.10 35.53
N ALA A 282 24.74 -6.99 34.89
CA ALA A 282 23.78 -6.05 35.44
C ALA A 282 22.40 -6.70 35.64
N ILE A 283 21.91 -7.48 34.67
CA ILE A 283 20.61 -8.17 34.76
C ILE A 283 20.69 -9.55 35.43
N GLU A 284 21.83 -9.93 36.00
CA GLU A 284 22.02 -11.25 36.63
C GLU A 284 21.74 -12.39 35.62
N PHE A 285 22.16 -12.22 34.36
CA PHE A 285 21.92 -13.21 33.30
C PHE A 285 22.99 -14.29 33.28
N PHE A 286 22.67 -15.42 32.64
CA PHE A 286 23.65 -16.47 32.40
C PHE A 286 24.69 -16.00 31.35
N PRO A 287 25.99 -16.05 31.67
CA PRO A 287 27.04 -15.64 30.76
C PRO A 287 26.98 -16.37 29.40
N GLY A 288 27.30 -15.67 28.32
CA GLY A 288 27.35 -16.22 26.96
C GLY A 288 26.00 -16.39 26.26
N ARG A 289 24.87 -16.10 26.93
CA ARG A 289 23.53 -16.26 26.35
C ARG A 289 23.22 -15.22 25.28
N ILE A 290 23.62 -13.97 25.48
CA ILE A 290 23.35 -12.87 24.54
C ILE A 290 23.98 -13.17 23.17
N GLU A 291 25.18 -13.75 23.18
CA GLU A 291 25.95 -14.15 22.00
C GLU A 291 25.40 -15.43 21.39
N ARG A 292 25.18 -16.46 22.22
CA ARG A 292 24.65 -17.76 21.78
C ARG A 292 23.26 -17.64 21.14
N ASP A 293 22.41 -16.77 21.70
CA ASP A 293 21.09 -16.48 21.18
C ASP A 293 21.12 -15.34 20.13
N GLU A 294 22.29 -14.85 19.72
CA GLU A 294 22.48 -13.87 18.64
C GLU A 294 21.63 -12.59 18.77
N TRP A 295 21.45 -12.07 19.99
CA TRP A 295 20.54 -10.93 20.24
C TRP A 295 20.85 -9.73 19.35
N ILE A 296 22.13 -9.41 19.18
CA ILE A 296 22.59 -8.25 18.39
C ILE A 296 22.24 -8.40 16.91
N ALA A 297 22.37 -9.61 16.35
CA ALA A 297 22.07 -9.87 14.94
C ALA A 297 20.56 -9.78 14.70
N GLN A 298 19.76 -10.39 15.57
CA GLN A 298 18.29 -10.31 15.51
C GLN A 298 17.80 -8.87 15.67
N ALA A 299 18.32 -8.13 16.64
CA ALA A 299 17.98 -6.74 16.87
C ALA A 299 18.32 -5.86 15.66
N LYS A 300 19.46 -6.07 14.99
CA LYS A 300 19.81 -5.36 13.75
C LYS A 300 18.82 -5.61 12.62
N GLU A 301 18.35 -6.86 12.45
CA GLU A 301 17.35 -7.16 11.43
C GLU A 301 15.99 -6.55 11.78
N LEU A 302 15.58 -6.57 13.05
CA LEU A 302 14.35 -5.91 13.51
C LEU A 302 14.40 -4.39 13.28
N VAL A 303 15.52 -3.73 13.61
CA VAL A 303 15.73 -2.29 13.31
C VAL A 303 15.63 -2.00 11.81
N LYS A 304 16.15 -2.90 10.97
CA LYS A 304 16.07 -2.75 9.50
C LYS A 304 14.63 -2.93 9.01
N ILE A 305 13.88 -3.89 9.55
CA ILE A 305 12.47 -4.09 9.23
C ILE A 305 11.66 -2.87 9.66
N GLU A 306 11.87 -2.36 10.87
CA GLU A 306 11.24 -1.13 11.36
C GLU A 306 11.61 0.09 10.51
N GLY A 307 12.88 0.24 10.13
CA GLY A 307 13.31 1.31 9.23
C GLY A 307 12.63 1.23 7.86
N LYS A 308 12.47 0.03 7.30
CA LYS A 308 11.69 -0.19 6.06
C LYS A 308 10.21 0.14 6.26
N LYS A 309 9.61 -0.30 7.38
CA LYS A 309 8.23 0.01 7.75
C LYS A 309 8.06 1.53 7.85
N ALA A 310 8.88 2.22 8.62
CA ALA A 310 8.86 3.68 8.80
C ALA A 310 9.02 4.44 7.47
N ASN A 311 9.95 4.02 6.61
CA ASN A 311 10.12 4.60 5.28
C ASN A 311 8.87 4.40 4.40
N LEU A 312 8.25 3.23 4.45
CA LEU A 312 7.00 2.94 3.75
C LEU A 312 5.86 3.81 4.29
N LEU A 313 5.72 3.90 5.61
CA LEU A 313 4.70 4.74 6.25
C LEU A 313 4.87 6.22 5.91
N LYS A 314 6.12 6.73 5.91
CA LYS A 314 6.44 8.10 5.48
C LYS A 314 6.07 8.35 4.02
N LYS A 315 6.41 7.42 3.11
CA LYS A 315 6.03 7.50 1.69
C LYS A 315 4.52 7.57 1.51
N ILE A 316 3.75 6.79 2.28
CA ILE A 316 2.28 6.82 2.26
C ILE A 316 1.75 8.16 2.77
N GLN A 317 2.30 8.67 3.88
CA GLN A 317 1.92 9.96 4.44
C GLN A 317 2.18 11.11 3.46
N GLU A 318 3.29 11.07 2.70
CA GLU A 318 3.60 12.04 1.65
C GLU A 318 2.61 11.98 0.46
N GLN A 319 1.95 10.84 0.25
CA GLN A 319 0.95 10.64 -0.79
C GLN A 319 -0.45 11.16 -0.40
N LYS A 320 -0.60 11.77 0.78
CA LYS A 320 -1.84 12.41 1.23
C LYS A 320 -2.43 13.37 0.21
N ASN A 321 -1.58 14.10 -0.54
CA ASN A 321 -2.00 15.03 -1.58
C ASN A 321 -2.70 14.38 -2.79
N LYS A 322 -2.60 13.06 -2.96
CA LYS A 322 -3.31 12.30 -4.01
C LYS A 322 -4.77 12.05 -3.68
N ILE A 323 -5.22 12.33 -2.45
CA ILE A 323 -6.56 12.04 -1.97
C ILE A 323 -7.45 13.28 -2.08
N SER A 324 -8.64 13.11 -2.67
CA SER A 324 -9.64 14.16 -2.87
C SER A 324 -10.47 14.45 -1.60
N TYR A 325 -9.88 15.05 -0.56
CA TYR A 325 -10.59 15.35 0.70
C TYR A 325 -11.81 16.25 0.55
N ASP A 326 -11.82 17.15 -0.43
CA ASP A 326 -12.98 18.00 -0.72
C ASP A 326 -14.24 17.18 -1.04
N ARG A 327 -14.07 15.95 -1.54
CA ARG A 327 -15.17 15.03 -1.86
C ARG A 327 -15.50 14.10 -0.72
N ILE A 328 -14.49 13.40 -0.19
CA ILE A 328 -14.71 12.36 0.83
C ILE A 328 -14.99 12.94 2.22
N GLY A 329 -14.65 14.21 2.43
CA GLY A 329 -14.79 14.90 3.71
C GLY A 329 -13.56 14.75 4.60
N LEU A 330 -13.47 15.63 5.58
CA LEU A 330 -12.45 15.61 6.63
C LEU A 330 -13.02 14.94 7.89
N ALA A 331 -12.25 14.06 8.49
CA ALA A 331 -12.54 13.47 9.79
C ALA A 331 -11.33 13.65 10.72
N LEU A 332 -11.60 13.76 12.01
CA LEU A 332 -10.59 13.79 13.06
C LEU A 332 -10.38 12.39 13.62
N GLU A 333 -9.19 12.12 14.15
CA GLU A 333 -8.79 10.81 14.66
C GLU A 333 -9.74 10.26 15.74
N HIS A 334 -10.24 11.11 16.64
CA HIS A 334 -11.21 10.71 17.67
C HIS A 334 -12.58 10.28 17.10
N GLN A 335 -12.84 10.52 15.81
CA GLN A 335 -14.05 10.10 15.11
C GLN A 335 -13.85 8.78 14.35
N ALA A 336 -12.65 8.18 14.43
CA ALA A 336 -12.28 6.98 13.69
C ALA A 336 -13.25 5.83 13.95
N ASN A 337 -13.59 5.12 12.88
CA ASN A 337 -14.30 3.86 12.96
C ASN A 337 -13.29 2.72 12.97
N ASN A 338 -13.71 1.54 13.42
CA ASN A 338 -12.91 0.33 13.23
C ASN A 338 -13.04 -0.13 11.78
N LEU A 339 -12.12 0.32 10.91
CA LEU A 339 -12.12 0.05 9.48
C LEU A 339 -11.86 -1.42 9.17
N THR A 340 -11.30 -2.21 10.11
CA THR A 340 -11.15 -3.66 9.94
C THR A 340 -12.47 -4.43 9.80
N GLN A 341 -13.60 -3.79 10.11
CA GLN A 341 -14.94 -4.35 9.85
C GLN A 341 -15.25 -4.46 8.35
N ILE A 342 -14.53 -3.73 7.50
CA ILE A 342 -14.64 -3.88 6.04
C ILE A 342 -13.74 -5.04 5.61
N LYS A 343 -14.33 -6.06 4.98
CA LYS A 343 -13.59 -7.22 4.46
C LYS A 343 -12.47 -6.75 3.54
N GLY A 344 -11.26 -7.24 3.80
CA GLY A 344 -10.06 -6.88 3.04
C GLY A 344 -9.26 -5.72 3.64
N ILE A 345 -9.77 -5.02 4.66
CA ILE A 345 -8.99 -4.08 5.47
C ILE A 345 -8.47 -4.83 6.71
N SER A 346 -7.15 -5.08 6.75
CA SER A 346 -6.47 -5.54 7.97
C SER A 346 -6.06 -4.34 8.82
N SER A 347 -5.66 -4.57 10.08
CA SER A 347 -5.11 -3.51 10.95
C SER A 347 -3.93 -2.79 10.29
N TRP A 348 -3.14 -3.49 9.48
CA TRP A 348 -2.06 -2.89 8.70
C TRP A 348 -2.56 -1.91 7.63
N ILE A 349 -3.69 -2.18 7.00
CA ILE A 349 -4.26 -1.30 5.98
C ILE A 349 -4.97 -0.12 6.63
N GLU A 350 -5.64 -0.36 7.75
CA GLU A 350 -6.23 0.68 8.59
C GLU A 350 -5.17 1.67 9.08
N GLU A 351 -4.02 1.19 9.57
CA GLU A 351 -2.87 2.04 9.96
C GLU A 351 -2.47 2.98 8.80
N ARG A 352 -2.41 2.46 7.57
CA ARG A 352 -2.04 3.22 6.38
C ARG A 352 -3.12 4.22 5.94
N LEU A 353 -4.40 3.86 6.05
CA LEU A 353 -5.54 4.75 5.79
C LEU A 353 -5.54 5.92 6.78
N ASN A 354 -5.31 5.64 8.07
CA ASN A 354 -5.25 6.63 9.13
C ASN A 354 -4.10 7.64 8.91
N LEU A 355 -2.95 7.18 8.41
CA LEU A 355 -1.81 8.07 8.06
C LEU A 355 -2.14 9.10 6.97
N ILE A 356 -3.09 8.78 6.09
CA ILE A 356 -3.61 9.69 5.06
C ILE A 356 -5.00 10.20 5.44
N ASN A 357 -5.29 10.34 6.74
CA ASN A 357 -6.49 10.98 7.25
C ASN A 357 -7.83 10.38 6.76
N ILE A 358 -7.85 9.08 6.44
CA ILE A 358 -9.08 8.33 6.16
C ILE A 358 -9.37 7.49 7.39
N TYR A 359 -10.33 7.92 8.19
CA TYR A 359 -10.64 7.36 9.51
C TYR A 359 -12.02 6.70 9.57
N THR A 360 -12.94 7.03 8.65
CA THR A 360 -14.36 6.71 8.82
C THR A 360 -14.94 5.91 7.65
N PHE A 361 -16.00 5.14 7.94
CA PHE A 361 -16.81 4.50 6.92
C PHE A 361 -17.42 5.54 5.96
N ASP A 362 -17.83 6.70 6.46
CA ASP A 362 -18.39 7.78 5.64
C ASP A 362 -17.41 8.25 4.56
N GLN A 363 -16.14 8.47 4.89
CA GLN A 363 -15.11 8.85 3.91
C GLN A 363 -14.92 7.78 2.83
N ILE A 364 -14.82 6.51 3.22
CA ILE A 364 -14.66 5.39 2.26
C ILE A 364 -15.91 5.23 1.38
N SER A 365 -17.09 5.45 1.95
CA SER A 365 -18.39 5.32 1.25
C SER A 365 -18.56 6.33 0.10
N LYS A 366 -17.84 7.46 0.17
CA LYS A 366 -17.90 8.58 -0.78
C LYS A 366 -16.84 8.50 -1.89
N LEU A 367 -15.95 7.51 -1.86
CA LEU A 367 -14.94 7.32 -2.91
C LEU A 367 -15.60 7.06 -4.27
N THR A 368 -15.11 7.71 -5.32
CA THR A 368 -15.41 7.33 -6.71
C THR A 368 -14.45 6.25 -7.18
N ALA A 369 -14.70 5.65 -8.36
CA ALA A 369 -13.76 4.71 -8.99
C ALA A 369 -12.38 5.34 -9.26
N VAL A 370 -12.33 6.65 -9.52
CA VAL A 370 -11.06 7.38 -9.68
C VAL A 370 -10.37 7.54 -8.33
N ASP A 371 -11.10 7.98 -7.30
CA ASP A 371 -10.53 8.12 -5.95
C ASP A 371 -10.06 6.77 -5.40
N ALA A 372 -10.77 5.67 -5.69
CA ALA A 372 -10.38 4.33 -5.31
C ALA A 372 -9.03 3.92 -5.93
N LYS A 373 -8.77 4.27 -7.19
CA LYS A 373 -7.46 4.01 -7.83
C LYS A 373 -6.36 4.88 -7.22
N SER A 374 -6.63 6.17 -7.02
CA SER A 374 -5.69 7.08 -6.36
C SER A 374 -5.37 6.64 -4.93
N LEU A 375 -6.37 6.15 -4.20
CA LEU A 375 -6.22 5.60 -2.86
C LEU A 375 -5.44 4.29 -2.89
N ALA A 376 -5.70 3.39 -3.83
CA ALA A 376 -4.93 2.15 -3.96
C ALA A 376 -3.44 2.42 -4.26
N GLU A 377 -3.16 3.43 -5.09
CA GLU A 377 -1.80 3.89 -5.38
C GLU A 377 -1.13 4.53 -4.16
N ALA A 378 -1.87 5.39 -3.43
CA ALA A 378 -1.40 6.01 -2.19
C ALA A 378 -1.14 4.98 -1.08
N LEU A 379 -1.88 3.88 -1.10
CA LEU A 379 -1.74 2.76 -0.18
C LEU A 379 -0.86 1.64 -0.77
N ASP A 380 -0.07 1.87 -1.83
CA ASP A 380 0.82 0.89 -2.47
C ASP A 380 0.23 -0.54 -2.48
N ILE A 381 -1.04 -0.66 -2.87
CA ILE A 381 -1.80 -1.91 -2.96
C ILE A 381 -2.29 -2.10 -4.40
N SER A 382 -2.75 -3.30 -4.73
CA SER A 382 -3.25 -3.59 -6.08
C SER A 382 -4.34 -2.58 -6.48
N PRO A 383 -4.25 -1.91 -7.65
CA PRO A 383 -5.14 -0.81 -8.05
C PRO A 383 -6.65 -1.13 -7.98
N ASN A 384 -7.01 -2.39 -8.18
CA ASN A 384 -8.40 -2.84 -8.20
C ASN A 384 -8.87 -3.44 -6.88
N ARG A 385 -8.03 -3.43 -5.83
CA ARG A 385 -8.35 -4.11 -4.57
C ARG A 385 -9.56 -3.51 -3.87
N ILE A 386 -9.65 -2.19 -3.82
CA ILE A 386 -10.75 -1.46 -3.16
C ILE A 386 -12.10 -1.78 -3.81
N GLU A 387 -12.12 -1.87 -5.15
CA GLU A 387 -13.31 -2.24 -5.91
C GLU A 387 -13.64 -3.73 -5.77
N ARG A 388 -12.63 -4.60 -5.91
CA ARG A 388 -12.77 -6.06 -5.80
C ARG A 388 -13.30 -6.48 -4.43
N ASP A 389 -12.70 -5.95 -3.37
CA ASP A 389 -13.07 -6.26 -2.00
C ASP A 389 -14.32 -5.45 -1.57
N ASN A 390 -14.95 -4.69 -2.48
CA ASN A 390 -16.16 -3.88 -2.26
C ASN A 390 -16.08 -2.99 -1.00
N TRP A 391 -14.96 -2.31 -0.78
CA TRP A 391 -14.80 -1.46 0.42
C TRP A 391 -15.84 -0.36 0.47
N ILE A 392 -16.15 0.25 -0.69
CA ILE A 392 -17.09 1.37 -0.80
C ILE A 392 -18.52 0.92 -0.45
N GLY A 393 -18.95 -0.25 -0.95
CA GLY A 393 -20.28 -0.79 -0.66
C GLY A 393 -20.44 -1.16 0.82
N GLN A 394 -19.46 -1.90 1.37
CA GLN A 394 -19.46 -2.26 2.79
C GLN A 394 -19.43 -1.02 3.69
N ALA A 395 -18.62 -0.01 3.34
CA ALA A 395 -18.57 1.24 4.07
C ALA A 395 -19.90 1.98 4.05
N LYS A 396 -20.66 1.96 2.94
CA LYS A 396 -22.02 2.54 2.88
C LYS A 396 -22.97 1.84 3.84
N GLU A 397 -22.94 0.52 3.89
CA GLU A 397 -23.80 -0.26 4.80
C GLU A 397 -23.46 0.05 6.27
N LEU A 398 -22.16 0.02 6.61
CA LEU A 398 -21.68 0.30 7.96
C LEU A 398 -21.88 1.76 8.39
N ALA A 399 -21.82 2.72 7.46
CA ALA A 399 -22.12 4.12 7.73
C ALA A 399 -23.61 4.35 8.01
N ASN A 400 -24.49 3.65 7.29
CA ASN A 400 -25.95 3.77 7.46
C ASN A 400 -26.48 3.00 8.67
N ALA A 401 -25.79 1.97 9.14
CA ALA A 401 -26.14 1.21 10.34
C ALA A 401 -25.97 2.01 11.65
N LYS A 402 -25.39 3.22 11.59
CA LYS A 402 -25.19 4.14 12.72
C LYS A 402 -26.29 5.21 12.85
N VAL A 403 -27.39 5.11 12.11
CA VAL A 403 -28.58 5.99 12.26
C VAL A 403 -29.66 5.32 13.08
#